data_AF-A0A0D9NIY1-F1
#
_entry.id   AF-A0A0D9NIY1-F1
#
_cell.length_a   1.000
_cell.length_b   1.000
_cell.length_c   1.000
_cell.angle_alpha   90.00
_cell.angle_beta   90.00
_cell.angle_gamma   90.00
#
_symmetry.space_group_name_H-M   'P 1'
#
loop_
_entity.id
_entity.type
_entity.pdbx_description
1 polymer ?
#
loop_
_entity_poly.entity_id
_entity_poly.type
_entity_poly.pdbx_seq_one_letter_code
_entity_poly.pdbx_strand_id
1 'polypeptide(L)'
;MIRKAVITLAVTLTAVSAAVSALDKRVIGGEETKDGEFLFIVSIGDLDEGNHRCGGALLDNTTVLTAAHCLGGAYYMRAGIKDLSKSAVIAKLEFVKEHPDYKLGLPQRGLFAVNDIGILKLSTLIEESDKIKYAKLPQNGSDPVVNSTKFWKRCHHLQQSMRSPREPLGPAFRVHNKNIDPKLADARLN
;
A
#
# COMPACT_ATOMS: atom_id res chain seq x y z
N MET A 1 25.90 -36.49 -36.88
CA MET A 1 25.65 -36.54 -35.41
C MET A 1 25.55 -35.16 -34.73
N ILE A 2 25.68 -34.04 -35.46
CA ILE A 2 25.75 -32.68 -34.89
C ILE A 2 24.35 -32.04 -34.65
N ARG A 3 23.29 -32.51 -35.33
CA ARG A 3 21.92 -31.94 -35.22
C ARG A 3 21.22 -32.22 -33.88
N LYS A 4 21.60 -33.28 -33.16
CA LYS A 4 20.99 -33.62 -31.86
C LYS A 4 21.51 -32.76 -30.71
N ALA A 5 22.75 -32.27 -30.79
CA ALA A 5 23.37 -31.45 -29.76
C ALA A 5 22.85 -29.99 -29.74
N VAL A 6 22.42 -29.47 -30.89
CA VAL A 6 21.89 -28.10 -31.00
C VAL A 6 20.49 -27.98 -30.40
N ILE A 7 19.67 -29.03 -30.50
CA ILE A 7 18.30 -29.03 -29.97
C ILE A 7 18.30 -29.11 -28.44
N THR A 8 19.23 -29.86 -27.82
CA THR A 8 19.35 -29.94 -26.37
C THR A 8 19.84 -28.64 -25.72
N LEU A 9 20.65 -27.83 -26.40
CA LEU A 9 21.15 -26.57 -25.85
C LEU A 9 20.10 -25.43 -25.86
N ALA A 10 19.16 -25.45 -26.81
CA ALA A 10 18.08 -24.46 -26.89
C ALA A 10 16.99 -24.66 -25.82
N VAL A 11 16.76 -25.92 -25.40
CA VAL A 11 15.76 -26.27 -24.38
C VAL A 11 16.24 -25.91 -22.97
N THR A 12 17.56 -25.92 -22.73
CA THR A 12 18.10 -25.53 -21.41
C THR A 12 18.15 -24.01 -21.22
N LEU A 13 18.37 -23.22 -22.29
CA LEU A 13 18.41 -21.76 -22.19
C LEU A 13 17.02 -21.12 -21.98
N THR A 14 15.96 -21.77 -22.49
CA THR A 14 14.57 -21.33 -22.30
C THR A 14 14.02 -21.63 -20.90
N ALA A 15 14.48 -22.72 -20.26
CA ALA A 15 14.07 -23.07 -18.90
C ALA A 15 14.70 -22.16 -17.82
N VAL A 16 15.89 -21.61 -18.06
CA VAL A 16 16.57 -20.73 -17.08
C VAL A 16 15.91 -19.35 -16.98
N SER A 17 15.26 -18.87 -18.06
CA SER A 17 14.62 -17.55 -18.05
C SER A 17 13.31 -17.49 -17.23
N ALA A 18 12.68 -18.64 -16.97
CA ALA A 18 11.45 -18.69 -16.16
C ALA A 18 11.72 -18.65 -14.64
N ALA A 19 12.95 -18.93 -14.20
CA ALA A 19 13.29 -19.03 -12.77
C ALA A 19 13.62 -17.67 -12.11
N VAL A 20 13.85 -16.61 -12.89
CA VAL A 20 14.23 -15.28 -12.37
C VAL A 20 13.01 -14.44 -11.94
N SER A 21 11.78 -14.88 -12.24
CA SER A 21 10.55 -14.17 -11.84
C SER A 21 10.08 -14.51 -10.42
N ALA A 22 10.85 -15.27 -9.64
CA ALA A 22 10.57 -15.51 -8.22
C ALA A 22 11.04 -14.32 -7.36
N LEU A 23 10.59 -13.11 -7.69
CA LEU A 23 10.81 -11.92 -6.88
C LEU A 23 9.87 -11.96 -5.66
N ASP A 24 10.47 -12.19 -4.49
CA ASP A 24 9.99 -11.92 -3.13
C ASP A 24 8.45 -11.97 -2.93
N LYS A 25 7.86 -13.17 -3.05
CA LYS A 25 6.46 -13.43 -2.65
C LYS A 25 6.36 -13.48 -1.11
N ARG A 26 6.40 -12.31 -0.47
CA ARG A 26 6.06 -12.16 0.97
C ARG A 26 4.57 -12.30 1.27
N VAL A 27 3.75 -12.38 0.22
CA VAL A 27 2.32 -12.60 0.29
C VAL A 27 2.03 -14.10 0.14
N ILE A 28 1.60 -14.72 1.24
CA ILE A 28 1.23 -16.14 1.28
C ILE A 28 -0.29 -16.24 1.11
N GLY A 29 -0.74 -16.98 0.10
CA GLY A 29 -2.17 -17.24 -0.14
C GLY A 29 -2.97 -16.07 -0.72
N GLY A 30 -2.31 -15.02 -1.20
CA GLY A 30 -2.95 -13.92 -1.91
C GLY A 30 -3.15 -14.17 -3.41
N GLU A 31 -4.08 -13.42 -4.00
CA GLU A 31 -4.32 -13.36 -5.44
C GLU A 31 -4.01 -11.96 -5.99
N GLU A 32 -3.64 -11.89 -7.26
CA GLU A 32 -3.50 -10.61 -7.94
C GLU A 32 -4.87 -9.92 -7.99
N THR A 33 -4.89 -8.63 -7.66
CA THR A 33 -6.13 -7.86 -7.71
C THR A 33 -6.56 -7.59 -9.14
N LYS A 34 -7.87 -7.51 -9.35
CA LYS A 34 -8.41 -7.10 -10.64
C LYS A 34 -8.18 -5.60 -10.85
N ASP A 35 -8.11 -5.20 -12.12
CA ASP A 35 -8.15 -3.80 -12.47
C ASP A 35 -9.44 -3.19 -11.92
N GLY A 36 -9.30 -2.07 -11.21
CA GLY A 36 -10.43 -1.37 -10.62
C GLY A 36 -10.95 -1.91 -9.29
N GLU A 37 -10.31 -2.92 -8.69
CA GLU A 37 -10.80 -3.51 -7.44
C GLU A 37 -10.62 -2.58 -6.23
N PHE A 38 -9.51 -1.83 -6.20
CA PHE A 38 -9.19 -0.89 -5.11
C PHE A 38 -8.80 0.49 -5.66
N LEU A 39 -9.82 1.28 -5.99
CA LEU A 39 -9.68 2.57 -6.66
C LEU A 39 -9.20 3.71 -5.77
N PHE A 40 -9.16 3.52 -4.45
CA PHE A 40 -8.70 4.52 -3.49
C PHE A 40 -7.22 4.40 -3.14
N ILE A 41 -6.55 3.36 -3.63
CA ILE A 41 -5.14 3.10 -3.30
C ILE A 41 -4.25 4.11 -4.00
N VAL A 42 -3.30 4.64 -3.24
CA VAL A 42 -2.28 5.54 -3.76
C VAL A 42 -0.89 5.03 -3.41
N SER A 43 0.08 5.40 -4.24
CA SER A 43 1.51 5.23 -3.97
C SER A 43 2.11 6.55 -3.50
N ILE A 44 2.92 6.48 -2.45
CA ILE A 44 3.66 7.61 -1.90
C ILE A 44 5.14 7.37 -2.18
N GLY A 45 5.77 8.34 -2.84
CA GLY A 45 7.17 8.31 -3.22
C GLY A 45 7.98 9.44 -2.58
N ASP A 46 9.30 9.35 -2.74
CA ASP A 46 10.27 10.37 -2.33
C ASP A 46 10.58 11.33 -3.49
N LEU A 47 11.76 11.95 -3.55
CA LEU A 47 12.08 13.00 -4.53
C LEU A 47 12.13 12.51 -5.98
N ASP A 48 12.43 11.23 -6.19
CA ASP A 48 12.62 10.66 -7.52
C ASP A 48 11.30 10.14 -8.08
N GLU A 49 10.72 10.86 -9.04
CA GLU A 49 9.48 10.48 -9.72
C GLU A 49 9.59 9.06 -10.33
N GLY A 50 8.91 8.11 -9.71
CA GLY A 50 8.96 6.69 -10.07
C GLY A 50 9.22 5.79 -8.87
N ASN A 51 9.84 6.30 -7.80
CA ASN A 51 10.08 5.53 -6.60
C ASN A 51 8.80 5.31 -5.78
N HIS A 52 8.71 4.13 -5.17
CA HIS A 52 7.61 3.76 -4.29
C HIS A 52 8.15 3.44 -2.91
N ARG A 53 7.60 4.10 -1.90
CA ARG A 53 8.02 3.91 -0.51
C ARG A 53 6.90 3.36 0.35
N CYS A 54 5.74 3.97 0.25
CA CYS A 54 4.57 3.65 1.05
C CYS A 54 3.31 3.68 0.20
N GLY A 55 2.22 3.13 0.72
CA GLY A 55 0.90 3.36 0.17
C GLY A 55 0.03 4.18 1.11
N GLY A 56 -1.15 4.52 0.62
CA GLY A 56 -2.18 5.20 1.38
C GLY A 56 -3.55 4.98 0.76
N ALA A 57 -4.55 5.62 1.36
CA ALA A 57 -5.92 5.65 0.88
C ALA A 57 -6.37 7.10 0.67
N LEU A 58 -6.85 7.41 -0.53
CA LEU A 58 -7.44 8.71 -0.83
C LEU A 58 -8.82 8.81 -0.16
N LEU A 59 -9.01 9.76 0.76
CA LEU A 59 -10.25 9.95 1.53
C LEU A 59 -11.20 10.96 0.88
N ASP A 60 -10.64 11.90 0.14
CA ASP A 60 -11.32 12.92 -0.66
C ASP A 60 -10.33 13.47 -1.71
N ASN A 61 -10.70 14.55 -2.40
CA ASN A 61 -9.95 15.10 -3.51
C ASN A 61 -8.54 15.64 -3.15
N THR A 62 -8.23 15.82 -1.87
CA THR A 62 -6.95 16.41 -1.41
C THR A 62 -6.37 15.69 -0.19
N THR A 63 -7.04 14.68 0.35
CA THR A 63 -6.64 14.04 1.61
C THR A 63 -6.29 12.59 1.42
N VAL A 64 -5.09 12.20 1.85
CA VAL A 64 -4.64 10.81 1.87
C VAL A 64 -4.37 10.38 3.30
N LEU A 65 -4.92 9.23 3.68
CA LEU A 65 -4.59 8.52 4.90
C LEU A 65 -3.42 7.57 4.67
N THR A 66 -2.42 7.60 5.55
CA THR A 66 -1.27 6.70 5.53
C THR A 66 -0.77 6.44 6.95
N ALA A 67 0.37 5.76 7.09
CA ALA A 67 1.05 5.57 8.36
C ALA A 67 1.93 6.77 8.70
N ALA A 68 2.08 7.11 9.98
CA ALA A 68 2.93 8.23 10.41
C ALA A 68 4.40 8.01 10.00
N HIS A 69 4.90 6.78 10.12
CA HIS A 69 6.28 6.46 9.70
C HIS A 69 6.54 6.64 8.20
N CYS A 70 5.48 6.72 7.38
CA CYS A 70 5.58 6.97 5.94
C CYS A 70 5.75 8.45 5.60
N LEU A 71 5.44 9.36 6.51
CA LEU A 71 5.46 10.80 6.25
C LEU A 71 6.88 11.34 6.10
N GLY A 72 7.84 10.78 6.84
CA GLY A 72 9.23 11.24 6.85
C GLY A 72 9.92 10.97 5.53
N GLY A 73 9.83 11.89 4.56
CA GLY A 73 10.36 11.77 3.20
C GLY A 73 9.32 11.39 2.14
N ALA A 74 8.03 11.65 2.41
CA ALA A 74 7.00 11.71 1.38
C ALA A 74 7.13 13.03 0.61
N TYR A 75 7.11 12.98 -0.72
CA TYR A 75 7.25 14.16 -1.58
C TYR A 75 6.14 14.26 -2.64
N TYR A 76 5.70 13.13 -3.19
CA TYR A 76 4.59 13.08 -4.11
C TYR A 76 3.68 11.89 -3.86
N MET A 77 2.49 11.97 -4.41
CA MET A 77 1.50 10.91 -4.44
C MET A 77 1.17 10.53 -5.89
N ARG A 78 0.99 9.23 -6.16
CA ARG A 78 0.52 8.67 -7.44
C ARG A 78 -0.80 7.94 -7.23
N ALA A 79 -1.83 8.31 -7.99
CA ALA A 79 -3.15 7.68 -7.98
C ALA A 79 -3.52 7.07 -9.34
N GLY A 80 -4.49 6.15 -9.33
CA GLY A 80 -5.04 5.55 -10.55
C GLY A 80 -4.18 4.46 -11.18
N ILE A 81 -3.31 3.83 -10.38
CA ILE A 81 -2.36 2.81 -10.85
C ILE A 81 -2.46 1.50 -10.07
N LYS A 82 -2.43 0.38 -10.81
CA LYS A 82 -2.19 -0.97 -10.27
C LYS A 82 -0.71 -1.36 -10.34
N ASP A 83 -0.01 -0.84 -11.34
CA ASP A 83 1.38 -1.16 -11.66
C ASP A 83 2.20 0.15 -11.66
N LEU A 84 3.29 0.15 -10.90
CA LEU A 84 4.18 1.31 -10.71
C LEU A 84 4.89 1.73 -12.01
N SER A 85 5.00 0.84 -12.99
CA SER A 85 5.56 1.11 -14.31
C SER A 85 4.62 1.88 -15.24
N LYS A 86 3.34 2.02 -14.87
CA LYS A 86 2.32 2.70 -15.68
C LYS A 86 2.16 4.17 -15.29
N SER A 87 1.66 4.96 -16.23
CA SER A 87 1.33 6.37 -16.00
C SER A 87 0.28 6.52 -14.90
N ALA A 88 0.48 7.51 -14.03
CA ALA A 88 -0.37 7.80 -12.88
C ALA A 88 -0.79 9.28 -12.89
N VAL A 89 -1.82 9.62 -12.12
CA VAL A 89 -2.06 11.01 -11.74
C VAL A 89 -1.10 11.33 -10.60
N ILE A 90 -0.22 12.31 -10.81
CA ILE A 90 0.78 12.75 -9.84
C ILE A 90 0.28 14.00 -9.12
N ALA A 91 0.34 13.98 -7.79
CA ALA A 91 0.01 15.12 -6.94
C ALA A 91 1.19 15.48 -6.04
N LYS A 92 1.44 16.78 -5.89
CA LYS A 92 2.38 17.30 -4.88
C LYS A 92 1.70 17.40 -3.52
N LEU A 93 2.51 17.37 -2.48
CA LEU A 93 2.05 17.50 -1.10
C LEU A 93 2.07 18.96 -0.69
N GLU A 94 1.03 19.39 0.02
CA GLU A 94 0.95 20.70 0.67
C GLU A 94 1.52 20.62 2.09
N PHE A 95 1.00 19.70 2.90
CA PHE A 95 1.53 19.42 4.23
C PHE A 95 1.28 17.98 4.66
N VAL A 96 2.00 17.58 5.71
CA VAL A 96 1.87 16.27 6.34
C VAL A 96 1.55 16.45 7.81
N LYS A 97 0.70 15.59 8.36
CA LYS A 97 0.33 15.62 9.78
C LYS A 97 0.37 14.21 10.36
N GLU A 98 1.28 13.97 11.28
CA GLU A 98 1.30 12.75 12.08
C GLU A 98 0.26 12.82 13.20
N HIS A 99 -0.12 11.65 13.72
CA HIS A 99 -0.88 11.59 14.95
C HIS A 99 -0.10 12.26 16.10
N PRO A 100 -0.74 13.12 16.91
CA PRO A 100 -0.05 13.85 17.98
C PRO A 100 0.65 12.93 18.99
N ASP A 101 0.04 11.77 19.25
CA ASP A 101 0.60 10.73 20.11
C ASP A 101 1.40 9.64 19.35
N TYR A 102 1.87 9.92 18.13
CA TYR A 102 2.72 8.99 17.38
C TYR A 102 4.03 8.76 18.14
N LYS A 103 4.40 7.48 18.32
CA LYS A 103 5.67 7.10 18.96
C LYS A 103 6.32 5.98 18.18
N LEU A 104 7.54 6.23 17.73
CA LEU A 104 8.41 5.21 17.16
C LEU A 104 9.46 4.80 18.20
N GLY A 105 9.51 3.51 18.52
CA GLY A 105 10.47 2.98 19.48
C GLY A 105 11.33 1.88 18.86
N LEU A 106 12.61 1.87 19.24
CA LEU A 106 13.59 0.84 18.89
C LEU A 106 14.09 0.12 20.15
N PRO A 107 13.25 -0.64 20.87
CA PRO A 107 13.73 -1.50 21.93
C PRO A 107 14.56 -2.65 21.32
N GLN A 108 15.36 -3.31 22.16
CA GLN A 108 16.25 -4.40 21.77
C GLN A 108 15.55 -5.58 21.07
N ARG A 109 14.21 -5.64 21.09
CA ARG A 109 13.38 -6.70 20.46
C ARG A 109 12.71 -6.29 19.14
N GLY A 110 13.04 -5.13 18.59
CA GLY A 110 12.58 -4.69 17.28
C GLY A 110 11.66 -3.46 17.32
N LEU A 111 11.39 -2.93 16.13
CA LEU A 111 10.64 -1.68 15.92
C LEU A 111 9.18 -1.81 16.36
N PHE A 112 8.72 -0.88 17.20
CA PHE A 112 7.29 -0.69 17.46
C PHE A 112 6.86 0.73 17.11
N ALA A 113 5.64 0.86 16.62
CA ALA A 113 5.02 2.14 16.29
C ALA A 113 3.65 2.21 16.98
N VAL A 114 3.46 3.21 17.85
CA VAL A 114 2.18 3.50 18.51
C VAL A 114 1.51 4.66 17.79
N ASN A 115 0.21 4.57 17.54
CA ASN A 115 -0.56 5.56 16.77
C ASN A 115 0.10 5.88 15.42
N ASP A 116 0.50 4.84 14.70
CA ASP A 116 1.16 4.93 13.40
C ASP A 116 0.18 5.28 12.28
N ILE A 117 -0.39 6.47 12.37
CA ILE A 117 -1.39 7.02 11.46
C ILE A 117 -1.05 8.48 11.14
N GLY A 118 -1.19 8.84 9.88
CA GLY A 118 -0.86 10.17 9.39
C GLY A 118 -1.72 10.57 8.20
N ILE A 119 -1.81 11.88 7.97
CA ILE A 119 -2.52 12.50 6.87
C ILE A 119 -1.52 13.22 5.97
N LEU A 120 -1.67 13.04 4.67
CA LEU A 120 -1.07 13.90 3.65
C LEU A 120 -2.17 14.77 3.07
N LYS A 121 -1.94 16.08 3.04
CA LYS A 121 -2.73 17.01 2.22
C LYS A 121 -2.01 17.29 0.93
N LEU A 122 -2.76 17.24 -0.17
CA LEU A 122 -2.28 17.44 -1.53
C LEU A 122 -2.47 18.90 -1.93
N SER A 123 -1.47 19.50 -2.55
CA SER A 123 -1.60 20.84 -3.16
C SER A 123 -2.33 20.80 -4.51
N THR A 124 -2.53 19.59 -5.05
CA THR A 124 -3.21 19.33 -6.32
C THR A 124 -4.45 18.51 -6.07
N LEU A 125 -5.59 18.98 -6.59
CA LEU A 125 -6.87 18.30 -6.50
C LEU A 125 -6.87 17.05 -7.39
N ILE A 126 -7.36 15.94 -6.85
CA ILE A 126 -7.50 14.66 -7.55
C ILE A 126 -8.98 14.31 -7.67
N GLU A 127 -9.50 14.39 -8.89
CA GLU A 127 -10.89 14.06 -9.17
C GLU A 127 -11.12 12.55 -9.29
N GLU A 128 -12.33 12.12 -8.99
CA GLU A 128 -12.74 10.75 -9.24
C GLU A 128 -12.76 10.42 -10.73
N SER A 129 -12.50 9.16 -11.06
CA SER A 129 -12.57 8.62 -12.41
C SER A 129 -12.91 7.13 -12.36
N ASP A 130 -12.86 6.46 -13.52
CA ASP A 130 -12.99 5.01 -13.60
C ASP A 130 -11.84 4.27 -12.89
N LYS A 131 -10.74 4.98 -12.59
CA LYS A 131 -9.53 4.44 -11.96
C LYS A 131 -9.24 5.04 -10.58
N ILE A 132 -10.01 6.03 -10.13
CA ILE A 132 -9.79 6.73 -8.86
C ILE A 132 -11.12 6.94 -8.16
N LYS A 133 -11.22 6.49 -6.90
CA LYS A 133 -12.38 6.72 -6.01
C LYS A 133 -11.91 7.00 -4.60
N TYR A 134 -12.77 7.62 -3.80
CA TYR A 134 -12.47 7.86 -2.39
C TYR A 134 -12.82 6.68 -1.48
N ALA A 135 -11.97 6.41 -0.50
CA ALA A 135 -12.23 5.45 0.57
C ALA A 135 -13.23 6.03 1.57
N LYS A 136 -14.09 5.16 2.11
CA LYS A 136 -14.95 5.50 3.24
C LYS A 136 -14.31 5.01 4.53
N LEU A 137 -14.19 5.92 5.50
CA LEU A 137 -13.77 5.55 6.84
C LEU A 137 -14.89 4.77 7.55
N PRO A 138 -14.53 3.81 8.41
CA PRO A 138 -15.51 3.15 9.27
C PRO A 138 -16.10 4.14 10.28
N GLN A 139 -17.26 3.80 10.85
CA GLN A 139 -17.83 4.59 11.93
C GLN A 139 -16.89 4.60 13.14
N ASN A 140 -16.84 5.73 13.86
CA ASN A 140 -16.00 5.84 15.04
C ASN A 140 -16.39 4.75 16.08
N GLY A 141 -15.39 4.11 16.68
CA GLY A 141 -15.58 3.03 17.65
C GLY A 141 -16.08 1.71 17.07
N SER A 142 -16.21 1.60 15.73
CA SER A 142 -16.53 0.31 15.11
C SER A 142 -15.27 -0.53 14.92
N ASP A 143 -15.39 -1.83 15.18
CA ASP A 143 -14.35 -2.81 14.89
C ASP A 143 -14.54 -3.37 13.48
N PRO A 144 -13.46 -3.71 12.76
CA PRO A 144 -13.58 -4.42 11.50
C PRO A 144 -14.29 -5.76 11.72
N VAL A 145 -15.16 -6.14 10.79
CA VAL A 145 -15.85 -7.43 10.82
C VAL A 145 -14.79 -8.54 10.82
N VAL A 146 -14.90 -9.51 11.74
CA VAL A 146 -13.97 -10.64 11.79
C VAL A 146 -13.98 -11.35 10.43
N ASN A 147 -12.78 -11.63 9.89
CA ASN A 147 -12.56 -12.15 8.53
C ASN A 147 -12.84 -11.18 7.37
N SER A 148 -13.08 -9.88 7.63
CA SER A 148 -13.00 -8.87 6.58
C SER A 148 -11.54 -8.75 6.13
N THR A 149 -11.20 -9.36 4.99
CA THR A 149 -9.82 -9.37 4.50
C THR A 149 -9.70 -8.41 3.34
N LYS A 150 -9.15 -7.21 3.59
CA LYS A 150 -8.67 -6.27 2.57
C LYS A 150 -7.39 -5.61 3.08
N PHE A 151 -6.33 -6.42 3.21
CA PHE A 151 -4.99 -5.95 3.53
C PHE A 151 -4.17 -5.81 2.25
N TRP A 152 -3.36 -4.77 2.18
CA TRP A 152 -2.32 -4.60 1.16
C TRP A 152 -0.96 -4.40 1.82
N LYS A 153 0.07 -5.05 1.29
CA LYS A 153 1.47 -4.86 1.69
C LYS A 153 2.29 -4.44 0.48
N ARG A 154 3.38 -3.71 0.76
CA ARG A 154 4.40 -3.30 -0.20
C ARG A 154 4.82 -4.47 -1.09
N CYS A 155 4.30 -4.49 -2.31
CA CYS A 155 4.82 -5.27 -3.41
C CYS A 155 5.23 -4.27 -4.49
N HIS A 156 6.27 -4.60 -5.26
CA HIS A 156 6.62 -3.87 -6.49
C HIS A 156 5.44 -3.72 -7.48
N HIS A 157 4.31 -4.40 -7.21
CA HIS A 157 3.00 -4.22 -7.82
C HIS A 157 2.03 -3.77 -6.72
N LEU A 158 1.37 -2.64 -6.92
CA LEU A 158 0.64 -1.92 -5.86
C LEU A 158 -0.57 -2.65 -5.29
N GLN A 159 -0.90 -3.85 -5.73
CA GLN A 159 -2.13 -4.53 -5.34
C GLN A 159 -2.00 -6.07 -5.43
N GLN A 160 -1.82 -6.73 -4.29
CA GLN A 160 -2.13 -8.16 -4.11
C GLN A 160 -3.11 -8.27 -2.95
N SER A 161 -4.23 -8.98 -3.16
CA SER A 161 -5.25 -9.22 -2.13
C SER A 161 -4.85 -10.47 -1.35
N MET A 162 -4.68 -10.37 -0.03
CA MET A 162 -4.45 -11.56 0.81
C MET A 162 -5.78 -12.23 1.15
N ARG A 163 -5.88 -13.56 0.97
CA ARG A 163 -6.96 -14.38 1.57
C ARG A 163 -6.38 -15.08 2.79
N SER A 164 -7.05 -15.01 3.94
CA SER A 164 -6.60 -15.70 5.16
C SER A 164 -6.38 -17.20 4.88
N PRO A 165 -5.28 -17.81 5.35
CA PRO A 165 -5.19 -19.25 5.45
C PRO A 165 -6.36 -19.78 6.28
N ARG A 166 -6.98 -20.88 5.83
CA ARG A 166 -7.83 -21.70 6.69
C ARG A 166 -6.92 -22.32 7.75
N GLU A 167 -7.23 -22.14 9.04
CA GLU A 167 -6.59 -22.67 10.27
C GLU A 167 -5.94 -21.59 11.18
N PRO A 168 -6.09 -21.72 12.52
CA PRO A 168 -6.07 -20.60 13.46
C PRO A 168 -4.64 -20.26 13.88
N LEU A 169 -3.99 -19.39 13.11
CA LEU A 169 -2.88 -18.63 13.68
C LEU A 169 -3.48 -17.52 14.55
N GLY A 170 -3.04 -17.49 15.80
CA GLY A 170 -3.51 -16.60 16.87
C GLY A 170 -3.57 -15.11 16.51
N PRO A 171 -4.07 -14.30 17.44
CA PRO A 171 -4.90 -13.12 17.16
C PRO A 171 -4.38 -12.34 15.97
N ALA A 172 -5.14 -12.46 14.86
CA ALA A 172 -5.01 -11.63 13.68
C ALA A 172 -4.71 -10.19 14.10
N PHE A 173 -3.75 -9.57 13.40
CA PHE A 173 -3.28 -8.20 13.62
C PHE A 173 -4.45 -7.31 14.03
N ARG A 174 -4.57 -7.12 15.35
CA ARG A 174 -5.66 -6.38 15.96
C ARG A 174 -5.34 -4.93 15.65
N VAL A 175 -5.91 -4.40 14.56
CA VAL A 175 -6.05 -2.95 14.43
C VAL A 175 -6.94 -2.57 15.60
N HIS A 176 -6.32 -2.17 16.71
CA HIS A 176 -7.03 -1.49 17.78
C HIS A 176 -7.48 -0.16 17.18
N ASN A 177 -8.63 -0.17 16.51
CA ASN A 177 -9.29 0.99 15.91
C ASN A 177 -9.89 1.90 17.01
N LYS A 178 -9.33 1.87 18.22
CA LYS A 178 -9.75 2.74 19.32
C LYS A 178 -9.21 4.17 19.20
N ASN A 179 -8.30 4.43 18.25
CA ASN A 179 -7.57 5.70 18.16
C ASN A 179 -7.49 6.26 16.72
N ILE A 180 -8.58 6.28 15.93
CA ILE A 180 -8.69 7.42 15.01
C ILE A 180 -9.14 8.58 15.89
N ASP A 181 -8.16 9.28 16.46
CA ASP A 181 -8.41 10.44 17.31
C ASP A 181 -9.31 11.43 16.52
N PRO A 182 -10.44 11.89 17.09
CA PRO A 182 -11.23 12.94 16.48
C PRO A 182 -10.41 14.18 16.10
N LYS A 183 -9.23 14.42 16.70
CA LYS A 183 -8.29 15.49 16.30
C LYS A 183 -7.59 15.26 14.94
N LEU A 184 -7.54 14.04 14.43
CA LEU A 184 -7.19 13.76 13.03
C LEU A 184 -8.39 13.93 12.10
N ALA A 185 -9.61 13.62 12.56
CA ALA A 185 -10.83 13.90 11.80
C ALA A 185 -11.07 15.41 11.65
N ASP A 186 -10.58 16.20 12.61
CA ASP A 186 -10.53 17.67 12.58
C ASP A 186 -9.45 18.21 11.61
N ALA A 187 -8.58 17.38 11.04
CA ALA A 187 -7.69 17.79 9.94
C ALA A 187 -8.44 18.04 8.61
N ARG A 188 -9.78 17.93 8.63
CA ARG A 188 -10.68 18.51 7.62
C ARG A 188 -10.92 20.02 7.82
N LEU A 189 -10.45 20.60 8.93
CA LEU A 189 -10.70 21.98 9.32
C LEU A 189 -9.38 22.64 9.74
N ASN A 190 -8.69 23.21 8.75
CA ASN A 190 -7.90 24.44 8.76
C ASN A 190 -6.95 24.43 7.57
#